data_AF-W1NNL1-F1
#
_entry.id   AF-W1NNL1-F1
#
_cell.length_a   1.000
_cell.length_b   1.000
_cell.length_c   1.000
_cell.angle_alpha   90.00
_cell.angle_beta   90.00
_cell.angle_gamma   90.00
#
_symmetry.space_group_name_H-M   'P 1'
#
loop_
_entity.id
_entity.type
_entity.pdbx_description
1 polymer ?
#
loop_
_entity_poly.entity_id
_entity_poly.type
_entity_poly.pdbx_seq_one_letter_code
_entity_poly.pdbx_strand_id
1 'polypeptide(L)'
;MLQNVDLSHNSRLVILSAVLPFRLTKLQLSYCDLSKFNTSVLGLVSPQPTLETVDISNSKIRGEIPKNFFTDLPRLKELNMCCNSLIGTIDSSISRLENLLELDLSSSHLS
;
A
#
# COMPACT_ATOMS: atom_id res chain seq x y z
N MET A 1 -6.59 -2.60 -20.90
CA MET A 1 -6.84 -1.89 -19.63
C MET A 1 -5.65 -2.14 -18.73
N LEU A 2 -5.00 -1.11 -18.20
CA LEU A 2 -3.84 -1.25 -17.30
C LEU A 2 -4.30 -1.84 -15.96
N GLN A 3 -3.65 -2.91 -15.52
CA GLN A 3 -3.99 -3.65 -14.28
C GLN A 3 -2.77 -3.89 -13.39
N ASN A 4 -1.57 -3.86 -13.96
CA ASN A 4 -0.33 -4.07 -13.24
C ASN A 4 0.53 -2.82 -13.38
N VAL A 5 0.93 -2.25 -12.25
CA VAL A 5 1.86 -1.13 -12.19
C VAL A 5 3.04 -1.57 -11.37
N ASP A 6 4.20 -1.61 -12.01
CA ASP A 6 5.48 -1.82 -11.33
C ASP A 6 6.37 -0.62 -11.59
N LEU A 7 6.61 0.13 -10.53
CA LEU A 7 7.53 1.26 -10.49
C LEU A 7 8.60 1.05 -9.42
N SER A 8 8.81 -0.20 -8.97
CA SER A 8 9.82 -0.51 -7.97
C SER A 8 11.20 0.03 -8.38
N HIS A 9 12.02 0.39 -7.40
CA HIS A 9 13.36 0.94 -7.59
C HIS A 9 13.43 2.28 -8.37
N ASN A 10 12.33 3.05 -8.43
CA ASN A 10 12.34 4.39 -9.02
C ASN A 10 12.58 5.49 -7.98
N SER A 11 13.69 6.20 -8.11
CA SER A 11 14.13 7.24 -7.16
C SER A 11 13.44 8.60 -7.33
N ARG A 12 12.66 8.80 -8.40
CA ARG A 12 12.02 10.09 -8.74
C ARG A 12 10.61 9.93 -9.27
N LEU A 13 9.67 9.56 -8.40
CA LEU A 13 8.26 9.55 -8.74
C LEU A 13 7.66 10.95 -8.61
N VAL A 14 7.15 11.50 -9.71
CA VAL A 14 6.55 12.84 -9.76
C VAL A 14 5.03 12.77 -9.99
N ILE A 15 4.51 11.70 -10.60
CA ILE A 15 3.10 11.60 -11.00
C ILE A 15 2.50 10.24 -10.62
N LEU A 16 2.32 10.00 -9.32
CA LEU A 16 1.55 8.86 -8.82
C LEU A 16 0.04 9.04 -9.00
N SER A 17 -0.44 10.27 -9.10
CA SER A 17 -1.84 10.59 -9.34
C SER A 17 -2.38 10.05 -10.67
N ALA A 18 -1.51 9.83 -11.66
CA ALA A 18 -1.88 9.20 -12.93
C ALA A 18 -2.34 7.74 -12.75
N VAL A 19 -2.02 7.10 -11.62
CA VAL A 19 -2.37 5.71 -11.33
C VAL A 19 -3.77 5.58 -10.70
N LEU A 20 -4.29 6.63 -10.06
CA LEU A 20 -5.60 6.66 -9.39
C LEU A 20 -6.81 6.17 -10.23
N PRO A 21 -6.94 6.47 -11.54
CA PRO A 21 -8.13 6.07 -12.29
C PRO A 21 -8.16 4.57 -12.65
N PHE A 22 -7.06 3.84 -12.48
CA PHE A 22 -6.99 2.43 -12.88
C PHE A 22 -7.44 1.50 -11.76
N ARG A 23 -8.22 0.47 -12.13
CA ARG A 23 -8.51 -0.67 -11.26
C ARG A 23 -7.38 -1.67 -11.40
N LEU A 24 -6.46 -1.66 -10.44
CA LEU A 24 -5.28 -2.51 -10.48
C LEU A 24 -5.54 -3.88 -9.84
N THR A 25 -4.77 -4.84 -10.28
CA THR A 25 -4.59 -6.16 -9.65
C THR A 25 -3.26 -6.23 -8.93
N LYS A 26 -2.22 -5.56 -9.46
CA LYS A 26 -0.89 -5.52 -8.84
C LYS A 26 -0.34 -4.09 -8.80
N LEU A 27 0.14 -3.67 -7.63
CA LEU A 27 0.85 -2.41 -7.43
C LEU A 27 2.20 -2.69 -6.76
N GLN A 28 3.30 -2.28 -7.40
CA GLN A 28 4.65 -2.39 -6.85
C GLN A 28 5.30 -1.00 -6.89
N LEU A 29 5.60 -0.48 -5.70
CA LEU A 29 6.30 0.79 -5.49
C LEU A 29 7.49 0.61 -4.55
N SER A 30 7.94 -0.63 -4.29
CA SER A 30 9.03 -0.89 -3.36
C SER A 30 10.33 -0.19 -3.76
N TYR A 31 11.12 0.18 -2.76
CA TYR A 31 12.38 0.92 -2.96
C TYR A 31 12.21 2.26 -3.71
N CYS A 32 11.04 2.88 -3.64
CA CYS A 32 10.82 4.23 -4.17
C CYS A 32 10.97 5.30 -3.08
N ASP A 33 11.35 6.52 -3.45
CA ASP A 33 11.28 7.64 -2.49
C ASP A 33 9.85 8.22 -2.44
N LEU A 34 9.04 7.70 -1.51
CA LEU A 34 7.66 8.15 -1.28
C LEU A 34 7.54 9.14 -0.12
N SER A 35 8.66 9.66 0.40
CA SER A 35 8.69 10.57 1.56
C SER A 35 7.90 11.86 1.36
N LYS A 36 7.73 12.30 0.11
CA LYS A 36 6.90 13.46 -0.26
C LYS A 36 5.39 13.18 -0.15
N PHE A 37 4.98 11.93 -0.30
CA PHE A 37 3.57 11.52 -0.28
C PHE A 37 3.16 10.98 1.08
N ASN A 38 4.08 10.32 1.81
CA ASN A 38 3.78 9.68 3.10
C ASN A 38 2.52 8.80 2.97
N THR A 39 1.69 8.72 4.01
CA THR A 39 0.47 7.90 4.00
C THR A 39 -0.57 8.34 2.97
N SER A 40 -0.44 9.49 2.30
CA SER A 40 -1.30 9.84 1.17
C SER A 40 -1.15 8.87 -0.01
N VAL A 41 -0.02 8.14 -0.12
CA VAL A 41 0.15 7.09 -1.15
C VAL A 41 -0.81 5.91 -0.95
N LEU A 42 -1.32 5.71 0.27
CA LEU A 42 -2.26 4.64 0.59
C LEU A 42 -3.61 4.81 -0.13
N GLY A 43 -3.93 6.02 -0.62
CA GLY A 43 -5.08 6.24 -1.51
C GLY A 43 -4.97 5.56 -2.87
N LEU A 44 -3.77 5.10 -3.27
CA LEU A 44 -3.59 4.24 -4.44
C LEU A 44 -3.95 2.78 -4.14
N VAL A 45 -3.86 2.38 -2.87
CA VAL A 45 -4.11 1.02 -2.43
C VAL A 45 -5.59 0.85 -2.08
N SER A 46 -6.17 1.77 -1.31
CA SER A 46 -7.54 1.67 -0.84
C SER A 46 -8.33 2.96 -1.11
N PRO A 47 -9.55 2.87 -1.67
CA PRO A 47 -10.30 1.65 -2.02
C PRO A 47 -9.92 1.06 -3.40
N GLN A 48 -9.52 -0.21 -3.47
CA GLN A 48 -9.32 -0.95 -4.74
C GLN A 48 -9.81 -2.41 -4.66
N PRO A 49 -11.05 -2.71 -5.10
CA PRO A 49 -11.64 -4.04 -4.92
C PRO A 49 -11.04 -5.14 -5.81
N THR A 50 -10.21 -4.76 -6.79
CA THR A 50 -9.56 -5.68 -7.73
C THR A 50 -8.14 -6.04 -7.33
N LEU A 51 -7.58 -5.35 -6.33
CA LEU A 51 -6.17 -5.45 -5.96
C LEU A 51 -5.90 -6.78 -5.26
N GLU A 52 -4.86 -7.48 -5.71
CA GLU A 52 -4.45 -8.79 -5.19
C GLU A 52 -3.07 -8.72 -4.54
N THR A 53 -2.14 -7.96 -5.12
CA THR A 53 -0.76 -7.84 -4.60
C THR A 53 -0.35 -6.38 -4.49
N VAL A 54 0.15 -6.01 -3.30
CA VAL A 54 0.70 -4.69 -3.00
C VAL A 54 2.07 -4.83 -2.37
N ASP A 55 3.05 -4.15 -2.95
CA ASP A 55 4.36 -3.95 -2.34
C ASP A 55 4.70 -2.46 -2.35
N ILE A 56 4.70 -1.86 -1.17
CA ILE A 56 5.14 -0.48 -0.93
C ILE A 56 6.26 -0.45 0.12
N SER A 57 6.97 -1.57 0.27
CA SER A 57 8.05 -1.74 1.24
C SER A 57 9.23 -0.81 0.95
N ASN A 58 10.01 -0.52 1.99
CA ASN A 58 11.27 0.21 1.88
C ASN A 58 11.15 1.56 1.14
N SER A 59 10.04 2.28 1.37
CA SER A 59 9.67 3.46 0.58
C SER A 59 9.62 4.77 1.35
N LYS A 60 10.18 4.77 2.57
CA LYS A 60 10.26 5.94 3.47
C LYS A 60 8.88 6.55 3.80
N ILE A 61 7.81 5.77 3.72
CA ILE A 61 6.45 6.21 4.06
C ILE A 61 6.40 6.47 5.57
N ARG A 62 5.86 7.62 5.97
CA ARG A 62 5.70 7.99 7.39
C ARG A 62 4.26 8.33 7.74
N GLY A 63 3.91 8.18 9.01
CA GLY A 63 2.61 8.56 9.56
C GLY A 63 1.71 7.35 9.86
N GLU A 64 0.45 7.62 10.15
CA GLU A 64 -0.54 6.61 10.53
C GLU A 64 -1.26 6.01 9.32
N ILE A 65 -1.54 4.71 9.39
CA ILE A 65 -2.45 4.06 8.44
C ILE A 65 -3.86 4.63 8.67
N PRO A 66 -4.55 5.16 7.65
CA PRO A 66 -5.89 5.71 7.80
C PRO A 66 -6.88 4.69 8.39
N LYS A 67 -7.81 5.16 9.22
CA LYS A 67 -8.92 4.34 9.71
C LYS A 67 -9.68 3.72 8.54
N ASN A 68 -10.15 2.48 8.71
CA ASN A 68 -10.87 1.72 7.69
C ASN A 68 -10.07 1.43 6.40
N PHE A 69 -8.75 1.62 6.38
CA PHE A 69 -7.91 1.41 5.19
C PHE A 69 -8.10 0.02 4.56
N PHE A 70 -8.33 -1.02 5.37
CA PHE A 70 -8.45 -2.39 4.89
C PHE A 70 -9.87 -2.78 4.43
N THR A 71 -10.84 -1.85 4.47
CA THR A 71 -12.27 -2.17 4.26
C THR A 71 -12.60 -2.60 2.84
N ASP A 72 -12.00 -1.97 1.84
CA ASP A 72 -12.37 -2.13 0.42
C ASP A 72 -11.29 -2.87 -0.39
N LEU A 73 -10.73 -3.93 0.21
CA LEU A 73 -9.67 -4.78 -0.36
C LEU A 73 -10.05 -6.28 -0.38
N PRO A 74 -11.27 -6.66 -0.84
CA PRO A 74 -11.79 -8.03 -0.74
C PRO A 74 -10.97 -9.09 -1.48
N ARG A 75 -10.12 -8.71 -2.44
CA ARG A 75 -9.29 -9.65 -3.23
C ARG A 75 -7.83 -9.67 -2.83
N LEU A 76 -7.44 -8.88 -1.84
CA LEU A 76 -6.03 -8.74 -1.46
C LEU A 76 -5.51 -10.07 -0.90
N LYS A 77 -4.39 -10.53 -1.45
CA LYS A 77 -3.69 -11.77 -1.09
C LYS A 77 -2.34 -11.46 -0.45
N GLU A 78 -1.64 -10.45 -0.95
CA GLU A 78 -0.29 -10.11 -0.51
C GLU A 78 -0.20 -8.62 -0.21
N LEU A 79 0.19 -8.29 1.01
CA LEU A 79 0.43 -6.92 1.44
C LEU A 79 1.78 -6.79 2.12
N ASN A 80 2.72 -6.11 1.45
CA ASN A 80 3.99 -5.74 2.02
C ASN A 80 4.10 -4.21 2.20
N MET A 81 4.16 -3.79 3.46
CA MET A 81 4.38 -2.39 3.86
C MET A 81 5.62 -2.25 4.76
N CYS A 82 6.47 -3.28 4.81
CA CYS A 82 7.60 -3.33 5.72
C CYS A 82 8.65 -2.27 5.44
N CYS A 83 9.56 -2.06 6.40
CA CYS A 83 10.66 -1.11 6.27
C CYS A 83 10.18 0.33 5.97
N ASN A 84 9.07 0.75 6.58
CA ASN A 84 8.55 2.11 6.54
C ASN A 84 8.48 2.71 7.95
N SER A 85 8.34 4.03 8.08
CA SER A 85 8.17 4.69 9.38
C SER A 85 6.70 4.89 9.74
N LEU A 86 5.90 3.83 9.53
CA LEU A 86 4.48 3.82 9.89
C LEU A 86 4.35 3.75 11.42
N ILE A 87 3.39 4.49 11.97
CA ILE A 87 3.10 4.62 13.40
C ILE A 87 1.62 4.36 13.69
N GLY A 88 1.28 4.25 14.97
CA GLY A 88 -0.10 4.10 15.43
C GLY A 88 -0.54 2.65 15.54
N THR A 89 -1.84 2.45 15.72
CA THR A 89 -2.44 1.12 15.91
C THR A 89 -3.07 0.62 14.61
N ILE A 90 -2.96 -0.68 14.36
CA ILE A 90 -3.66 -1.31 13.25
C ILE A 90 -5.16 -1.33 13.54
N ASP A 91 -5.94 -0.68 12.69
CA ASP A 91 -7.40 -0.67 12.80
C ASP A 91 -8.00 -2.07 12.59
N SER A 92 -9.10 -2.37 13.30
CA SER A 92 -9.74 -3.69 13.27
C SER A 92 -10.29 -4.08 11.89
N SER A 93 -10.40 -3.14 10.94
CA SER A 93 -10.71 -3.45 9.54
C SER A 93 -9.73 -4.43 8.89
N ILE A 94 -8.52 -4.64 9.43
CA ILE A 94 -7.59 -5.67 8.91
C ILE A 94 -8.21 -7.08 8.91
N SER A 95 -9.17 -7.34 9.80
CA SER A 95 -9.95 -8.60 9.84
C SER A 95 -10.83 -8.82 8.60
N ARG A 96 -11.06 -7.79 7.77
CA ARG A 96 -11.82 -7.87 6.52
C ARG A 96 -11.00 -8.40 5.35
N LEU A 97 -9.68 -8.56 5.50
CA LEU A 97 -8.82 -9.12 4.47
C LEU A 97 -8.94 -10.65 4.42
N GLU A 98 -10.13 -11.16 4.07
CA GLU A 98 -10.48 -12.58 4.14
C GLU A 98 -9.64 -13.48 3.22
N ASN A 99 -9.05 -12.91 2.16
CA ASN A 99 -8.24 -13.63 1.19
C ASN A 99 -6.72 -13.45 1.40
N LEU A 100 -6.31 -12.79 2.50
CA LEU A 100 -4.91 -12.48 2.74
C LEU A 100 -4.11 -13.75 3.04
N LEU A 101 -3.04 -13.93 2.29
CA LEU A 101 -2.09 -15.04 2.40
C LEU A 101 -0.78 -14.57 3.05
N GLU A 102 -0.36 -13.34 2.75
CA GLU A 102 0.88 -12.76 3.26
C GLU A 102 0.66 -11.32 3.72
N LEU A 103 1.14 -11.03 4.93
CA LEU A 103 1.14 -9.71 5.53
C LEU A 103 2.51 -9.43 6.13
N ASP A 104 3.21 -8.44 5.58
CA ASP A 104 4.46 -7.95 6.15
C ASP A 104 4.33 -6.46 6.53
N LEU A 105 4.26 -6.22 7.84
CA LEU A 105 4.29 -4.89 8.46
C LEU A 105 5.56 -4.68 9.30
N SER A 106 6.54 -5.58 9.17
CA SER A 106 7.76 -5.57 9.98
C SER A 106 8.59 -4.30 9.76
N SER A 107 9.49 -4.01 10.70
CA SER A 107 10.33 -2.80 10.66
C SER A 107 9.53 -1.50 10.52
N SER A 108 8.33 -1.48 11.13
CA SER A 108 7.50 -0.30 11.37
C SER A 108 7.43 0.00 12.88
N HIS A 109 6.81 1.11 13.27
CA HIS A 109 6.59 1.49 14.67
C HIS A 109 5.10 1.34 15.05
N LEU A 110 4.46 0.30 14.51
CA LEU A 110 3.05 -0.01 14.76
C LEU A 110 2.91 -0.75 16.10
N SER A 111 1.84 -0.42 16.83
CA SER A 111 1.47 -1.03 18.12
C SER A 111 0.33 -2.03 17.98
#